data_AF-A0A7W4W2E7-F1
#
_entry.id   AF-A0A7W4W2E7-F1
#
_cell.length_a   1.000
_cell.length_b   1.000
_cell.length_c   1.000
_cell.angle_alpha   90.00
_cell.angle_beta   90.00
_cell.angle_gamma   90.00
#
_symmetry.space_group_name_H-M   'P 1'
#
loop_
_entity.id
_entity.type
_entity.pdbx_description
1 polymer ?
#
loop_
_entity_poly.entity_id
_entity_poly.type
_entity_poly.pdbx_seq_one_letter_code
_entity_poly.pdbx_strand_id
1 'polypeptide(L)' 'MNVMHKRTAPTTEAAMENYFQGAIIDDQGREIPITREMIKEACEELESSRQHNALDHSQRRKHLS' A
#
# COMPACT_ATOMS: atom_id res chain seq x y z
N MET A 1 14.74 -15.60 17.86
CA MET A 1 13.27 -15.48 17.82
C MET A 1 12.83 -15.97 16.45
N ASN A 2 12.23 -17.15 16.35
CA ASN A 2 11.79 -17.69 15.06
C ASN A 2 10.34 -17.31 14.85
N VAL A 3 10.08 -16.31 14.00
CA VAL A 3 8.74 -15.95 13.54
C VAL A 3 8.29 -16.99 12.52
N MET A 4 7.48 -17.95 12.99
CA MET A 4 6.78 -18.90 12.13
C MET A 4 5.70 -18.14 11.37
N HIS A 5 5.97 -17.79 10.11
CA HIS A 5 4.99 -17.20 9.21
C HIS A 5 3.95 -18.29 8.93
N LYS A 6 2.75 -18.17 9.52
CA LYS A 6 1.64 -19.05 9.17
C LYS A 6 1.22 -18.67 7.76
N ARG A 7 1.75 -19.39 6.76
CA ARG A 7 1.36 -19.22 5.35
C ARG A 7 -0.14 -19.45 5.22
N THR A 8 -0.94 -18.39 5.27
CA THR A 8 -2.33 -18.40 4.82
C THR A 8 -2.26 -18.35 3.31
N ALA A 9 -2.16 -19.53 2.71
CA ALA A 9 -2.24 -19.67 1.27
C ALA A 9 -3.61 -19.14 0.81
N PRO A 10 -3.66 -18.36 -0.28
CA PRO A 10 -4.93 -17.96 -0.88
C PRO A 10 -5.73 -19.22 -1.23
N THR A 11 -6.91 -19.38 -0.62
CA THR A 11 -7.77 -20.56 -0.78
C THR A 11 -8.58 -20.57 -2.09
N THR A 12 -8.38 -19.57 -2.96
CA THR A 12 -9.08 -19.42 -4.24
C THR A 12 -8.09 -19.15 -5.36
N GLU A 13 -8.31 -19.76 -6.53
CA GLU A 13 -7.45 -19.60 -7.72
C GLU A 13 -7.30 -18.13 -8.14
N ALA A 14 -8.35 -17.33 -8.01
CA ALA A 14 -8.32 -15.89 -8.30
C ALA A 14 -7.39 -15.10 -7.36
N ALA A 15 -7.19 -15.58 -6.12
CA ALA A 15 -6.30 -14.93 -5.17
C ALA A 15 -4.83 -15.35 -5.35
N MET A 16 -4.54 -16.44 -6.08
CA MET A 16 -3.17 -16.85 -6.41
C MET A 16 -2.49 -15.93 -7.44
N GLU A 17 -3.21 -15.49 -8.48
CA GLU A 17 -2.67 -14.65 -9.57
C GLU A 17 -2.18 -13.27 -9.10
N ASN A 18 -2.63 -12.82 -7.93
CA ASN A 18 -2.31 -11.51 -7.37
C ASN A 18 -1.65 -11.58 -5.98
N TYR A 19 -1.19 -12.77 -5.56
CA TYR A 19 -0.57 -12.97 -4.26
C TYR A 19 0.90 -12.54 -4.27
N PHE A 20 1.20 -11.40 -3.65
CA PHE A 20 2.57 -11.07 -3.28
C PHE A 20 2.92 -11.87 -2.02
N GLN A 21 4.16 -12.35 -1.88
CA GLN A 21 4.61 -13.20 -0.76
C GLN A 21 4.71 -12.44 0.58
N GLY A 22 3.74 -11.58 0.90
CA GLY A 22 3.66 -10.74 2.08
C GLY A 22 2.21 -10.42 2.46
N ALA A 23 2.04 -10.00 3.71
CA ALA A 23 0.75 -9.67 4.30
C ALA A 23 0.85 -8.40 5.17
N ILE A 24 -0.26 -7.68 5.29
CA ILE A 24 -0.45 -6.60 6.26
C ILE A 24 -1.03 -7.20 7.53
N ILE A 25 -0.56 -6.76 8.70
CA ILE A 25 -1.17 -7.12 9.98
C ILE A 25 -2.23 -6.08 10.33
N ASP A 26 -3.47 -6.52 10.51
CA ASP A 26 -4.55 -5.63 10.96
C ASP A 26 -4.49 -5.36 12.47
N ASP A 27 -5.38 -4.48 12.94
CA ASP A 27 -5.51 -4.08 14.34
C ASP A 27 -5.87 -5.25 15.28
N GLN A 28 -6.46 -6.33 14.75
CA GLN A 28 -6.77 -7.56 15.47
C GLN A 28 -5.62 -8.59 15.40
N GLY A 29 -4.50 -8.25 14.76
CA GLY A 29 -3.34 -9.13 14.63
C GLY A 29 -3.48 -10.20 13.54
N ARG A 30 -4.43 -10.07 12.62
CA ARG A 30 -4.64 -11.01 11.51
C ARG A 30 -3.77 -10.64 10.32
N GLU A 31 -3.24 -11.65 9.64
CA GLU A 31 -2.50 -11.50 8.38
C GLU A 31 -3.48 -11.35 7.20
N ILE A 32 -3.51 -10.17 6.60
CA ILE A 32 -4.24 -9.85 5.37
C ILE A 32 -3.27 -9.91 4.19
N PRO A 33 -3.43 -10.85 3.24
CA PRO A 33 -2.60 -10.92 2.05
C PRO A 33 -2.53 -9.60 1.27
N ILE A 34 -1.34 -9.21 0.83
CA ILE A 34 -1.18 -8.05 -0.06
C ILE A 34 -1.61 -8.45 -1.47
N THR A 35 -2.61 -7.75 -2.00
CA THR A 35 -3.09 -7.94 -3.37
C THR A 35 -2.53 -6.87 -4.31
N ARG A 36 -2.62 -7.12 -5.61
CA ARG A 36 -2.27 -6.14 -6.65
C ARG A 36 -3.11 -4.87 -6.58
N GLU A 37 -4.39 -4.99 -6.25
CA GLU A 37 -5.32 -3.86 -6.14
C GLU A 37 -4.87 -2.92 -5.02
N MET A 38 -4.51 -3.46 -3.85
CA MET A 38 -3.98 -2.68 -2.73
C MET A 38 -2.71 -1.90 -3.11
N ILE A 39 -1.82 -2.51 -3.90
CA ILE A 39 -0.62 -1.83 -4.40
C ILE A 39 -1.00 -0.70 -5.35
N LYS A 40 -1.94 -0.94 -6.26
CA LYS A 40 -2.38 0.06 -7.23
C LYS A 40 -2.99 1.28 -6.54
N GLU A 41 -3.91 1.05 -5.59
CA GLU A 41 -4.55 2.10 -4.80
C GLU A 41 -3.50 2.92 -4.03
N ALA A 42 -2.54 2.26 -3.38
CA ALA A 42 -1.47 2.94 -2.67
C ALA A 42 -0.61 3.82 -3.60
N CYS A 43 -0.28 3.33 -4.81
CA CYS A 43 0.45 4.14 -5.79
C CYS A 43 -0.34 5.37 -6.24
N GLU A 44 -1.65 5.24 -6.46
CA GLU A 44 -2.53 6.34 -6.86
C GLU A 44 -2.65 7.40 -5.76
N GLU A 45 -2.78 6.99 -4.50
CA GLU A 45 -2.83 7.89 -3.34
C GLU A 45 -1.52 8.66 -3.14
N LEU A 46 -0.38 7.99 -3.28
CA LEU A 46 0.94 8.60 -3.17
C LEU A 46 1.18 9.64 -4.27
N GLU A 47 0.80 9.34 -5.52
CA GLU A 47 0.95 10.28 -6.63
C GLU A 47 0.02 11.50 -6.47
N SER A 48 -1.22 11.28 -6.01
CA SER A 48 -2.17 12.37 -5.69
C SER A 48 -1.61 13.29 -4.61
N SER A 49 -1.05 12.71 -3.54
CA SER A 49 -0.41 13.45 -2.45
C SER A 49 0.81 14.25 -2.93
N ARG A 50 1.61 13.67 -3.83
CA ARG A 50 2.77 14.33 -4.42
C ARG A 50 2.37 15.53 -5.27
N GLN A 51 1.31 15.41 -6.07
CA GLN A 51 0.79 16.51 -6.89
C GLN A 51 0.26 17.65 -6.02
N HIS A 52 -0.49 17.35 -4.96
CA HIS A 52 -0.97 18.35 -4.00
C HIS A 52 0.18 19.11 -3.34
N ASN A 53 1.22 18.39 -2.88
CA ASN A 53 2.40 19.01 -2.28
C ASN A 53 3.21 19.86 -3.28
N ALA A 54 3.32 19.42 -4.54
CA ALA A 54 4.00 20.19 -5.59
C ALA A 54 3.29 21.53 -5.88
N LEU A 55 1.96 21.54 -5.85
CA LEU A 55 1.16 22.77 -6.01
C LEU A 55 1.33 23.72 -4.81
N ASP A 56 1.31 23.21 -3.57
CA ASP A 56 1.52 24.03 -2.36
C ASP A 56 2.91 24.69 -2.34
N HIS A 57 3.96 23.92 -2.66
CA HIS A 57 5.33 24.46 -2.74
C HIS A 57 5.48 25.53 -3.83
N SER A 58 4.76 25.40 -4.96
CA SER A 58 4.75 26.40 -6.02
C SER A 58 4.10 27.72 -5.59
N GLN A 59 3.03 27.67 -4.79
CA GLN A 59 2.34 28.86 -4.31
C GLN A 59 3.12 29.62 -3.24
N ARG A 60 3.78 28.91 -2.32
CA ARG A 60 4.65 29.51 -1.30
C ARG A 60 5.84 30.26 -1.90
N ARG A 61 6.42 29.76 -3.01
CA ARG A 61 7.53 30.44 -3.70
C ARG A 61 7.11 31.73 -4.41
N LYS A 62 5.84 31.87 -4.78
CA LYS A 62 5.32 33.08 -5.46
C LYS A 62 5.01 34.25 -4.52
N HIS A 63 4.77 33.99 -3.23
CA HIS A 63 4.46 35.03 -2.24
C HIS A 63 5.71 35.60 -1.53
N LEU A 64 6.91 35.10 -1.85
CA LEU A 64 8.19 35.57 -1.31
C LEU A 64 8.97 36.49 -2.26
N SER A 65 8.39 36.87 -3.40
CA SER A 65 8.97 37.81 -4.37
C SER A 65 8.09 39.03 -4.53
#